data_AF-A0AAW1H325-F1
#
_entry.id   AF-A0AAW1H325-F1
#
_cell.length_a   1.000
_cell.length_b   1.000
_cell.length_c   1.000
_cell.angle_alpha   90.00
_cell.angle_beta   90.00
_cell.angle_gamma   90.00
#
_symmetry.space_group_name_H-M   'P 1'
#
loop_
_entity.id
_entity.type
_entity.pdbx_description
1 polymer ?
#
loop_
_entity_poly.entity_id
_entity_poly.type
_entity_poly.pdbx_seq_one_letter_code
_entity_poly.pdbx_strand_id
1 'polypeptide(L)'
;MEVYNCLSRDKFEMVMVASSDSTKAAFDEFFSELPCLAIPFSDLDSRHYICSFIGFNLNIMYPKLSAVLVDPHEMIMHYLVLMSSFLTYGAEWFPFNDTHTEAVSIQDKILRCRLDPFYKKSIRARGDRVSEAIMQNPLFEEPLSLYNDILLCDPSLALPRIGTVDGADESLTVLELSKKHVALYLHLTRDFLGDIIDLHQECIEKKLELEIILVCIPLFGPDNSFQKLIQDLRRENITSWFVFPKHNKIWRRLWRVFSLREMEDKMIILPPNGKSGELAGRAVVERCGVEEYPFTRTAILERRFTALRSLTPASLFKGNSKNRTCLVRKGKKRCVRQSSLQGKKLLVYLDWLQLSYDGGKFCDLMMKLYPKIKAKGWEVVFVPLDHKHTKRHVKFAKMLWPMMPIREDGEASVSDQLIFEGDACYGNQVIAFREDGRIVSREAKKGLMKHELTDSLFCDNLYDELAYMLLCLG
;
A
#
# COMPACT_ATOMS: atom_id res chain seq x y z
N MET A 1 1.17 4.79 -32.51
CA MET A 1 0.34 5.99 -32.74
C MET A 1 0.67 7.10 -31.74
N GLU A 2 0.33 6.95 -30.45
CA GLU A 2 0.50 8.00 -29.43
C GLU A 2 1.93 8.56 -29.35
N VAL A 3 2.93 7.71 -29.15
CA VAL A 3 4.35 8.13 -29.06
C VAL A 3 4.75 8.93 -30.30
N TYR A 4 4.30 8.49 -31.47
CA TYR A 4 4.57 9.14 -32.75
C TYR A 4 3.86 10.49 -32.87
N ASN A 5 2.66 10.66 -32.30
CA ASN A 5 1.96 11.95 -32.26
C ASN A 5 2.55 12.93 -31.24
N CYS A 6 3.17 12.44 -30.16
CA CYS A 6 3.78 13.27 -29.12
C CYS A 6 5.19 13.75 -29.47
N LEU A 7 5.90 13.04 -30.35
CA LEU A 7 7.23 13.41 -30.81
C LEU A 7 7.13 14.17 -32.14
N SER A 8 7.94 15.21 -32.33
CA SER A 8 8.02 15.86 -33.64
C SER A 8 8.58 14.87 -34.67
N ARG A 9 8.02 14.87 -35.89
CA ARG A 9 8.51 14.05 -37.01
C ARG A 9 9.96 14.37 -37.38
N ASP A 10 10.42 15.59 -37.10
CA ASP A 10 11.81 16.00 -37.32
C ASP A 10 12.80 15.29 -36.37
N LYS A 11 12.30 14.66 -35.30
CA LYS A 11 13.11 14.01 -34.25
C LYS A 11 12.95 12.49 -34.22
N PHE A 12 11.87 11.97 -34.79
CA PHE A 12 11.53 10.55 -34.74
C PHE A 12 10.57 10.21 -35.89
N GLU A 13 10.91 9.17 -36.64
CA GLU A 13 10.08 8.65 -37.72
C GLU A 13 9.86 7.15 -37.52
N MET A 14 8.68 6.66 -37.89
CA MET A 14 8.33 5.25 -37.83
C MET A 14 8.11 4.73 -39.25
N VAL A 15 8.77 3.62 -39.58
CA VAL A 15 8.56 2.94 -40.86
C VAL A 15 7.83 1.63 -40.62
N MET A 16 6.62 1.53 -41.15
CA MET A 16 5.82 0.32 -41.10
C MET A 16 6.28 -0.69 -42.15
N VAL A 17 6.48 -1.93 -41.72
CA VAL A 17 6.79 -3.07 -42.60
C VAL A 17 5.74 -4.15 -42.35
N ALA A 18 4.88 -4.40 -43.35
CA ALA A 18 3.94 -5.50 -43.26
C ALA A 18 4.62 -6.83 -43.62
N SER A 19 4.37 -7.83 -42.81
CA SER A 19 4.84 -9.20 -43.04
C SER A 19 4.38 -9.75 -44.39
N SER A 20 5.14 -10.69 -44.94
CA SER A 20 4.83 -11.35 -46.22
C SER A 20 3.53 -12.15 -46.18
N ASP A 21 3.07 -12.58 -44.99
CA ASP A 21 1.78 -13.25 -44.78
C ASP A 21 0.58 -12.29 -44.58
N SER A 22 0.83 -10.97 -44.59
CA SER A 22 -0.22 -9.96 -44.41
C SER A 22 -1.03 -9.72 -45.69
N THR A 23 -2.28 -9.28 -45.54
CA THR A 23 -3.17 -8.94 -46.66
C THR A 23 -3.09 -7.45 -46.97
N LYS A 24 -3.40 -7.09 -48.23
CA LYS A 24 -3.48 -5.69 -48.66
C LYS A 24 -4.53 -4.90 -47.85
N ALA A 25 -5.68 -5.52 -47.57
CA ALA A 25 -6.73 -4.92 -46.77
C ALA A 25 -6.25 -4.59 -45.35
N ALA A 26 -5.57 -5.51 -44.67
CA ALA A 26 -5.03 -5.27 -43.33
C ALA A 26 -3.92 -4.21 -43.32
N PHE A 27 -3.08 -4.19 -44.36
CA PHE A 27 -2.09 -3.13 -44.56
C PHE A 27 -2.76 -1.76 -44.71
N ASP A 28 -3.75 -1.65 -45.59
CA ASP A 28 -4.42 -0.37 -45.89
C ASP A 28 -5.21 0.14 -44.68
N GLU A 29 -5.91 -0.76 -43.98
CA GLU A 29 -6.61 -0.45 -42.73
C GLU A 29 -5.64 0.11 -41.69
N PHE A 30 -4.59 -0.63 -41.35
CA PHE A 30 -3.64 -0.21 -40.31
C PHE A 30 -2.82 1.04 -40.71
N PHE A 31 -2.45 1.15 -41.99
CA PHE A 31 -1.74 2.33 -42.51
C PHE A 31 -2.62 3.59 -42.50
N SER A 32 -3.94 3.44 -42.69
CA SER A 32 -4.87 4.57 -42.62
C SER A 32 -4.97 5.20 -41.24
N GLU A 33 -4.71 4.41 -40.19
CA GLU A 33 -4.73 4.89 -38.81
C GLU A 33 -3.41 5.56 -38.39
N LEU A 34 -2.31 5.26 -39.08
CA LEU A 34 -0.96 5.66 -38.68
C LEU A 34 -0.34 6.64 -39.69
N PRO A 35 -0.08 7.89 -39.29
CA PRO A 35 0.51 8.88 -40.19
C PRO A 35 2.05 8.75 -40.31
N CYS A 36 2.52 7.51 -40.48
CA CYS A 36 3.93 7.11 -40.54
C CYS A 36 4.35 6.74 -41.97
N LEU A 37 5.64 6.50 -42.19
CA LEU A 37 6.14 5.94 -43.46
C LEU A 37 5.85 4.45 -43.54
N ALA A 38 5.80 3.90 -44.75
CA ALA A 38 5.67 2.46 -44.95
C ALA A 38 6.47 1.98 -46.16
N ILE A 39 7.01 0.76 -46.07
CA ILE A 39 7.49 0.05 -47.24
C ILE A 39 6.27 -0.31 -48.11
N PRO A 40 6.26 0.05 -49.40
CA PRO A 40 5.11 -0.22 -50.26
C PRO A 40 4.68 -1.68 -50.22
N PHE A 41 3.38 -1.94 -50.12
CA PHE A 41 2.87 -3.31 -50.08
C PHE A 41 3.32 -4.16 -51.29
N SER A 42 3.50 -3.52 -52.45
CA SER A 42 3.99 -4.15 -53.67
C SER A 42 5.45 -4.60 -53.61
N ASP A 43 6.28 -4.02 -52.73
CA ASP A 43 7.69 -4.38 -52.58
C ASP A 43 7.82 -5.58 -51.64
N LEU A 44 7.53 -6.77 -52.16
CA LEU A 44 7.58 -8.01 -51.37
C LEU A 44 9.01 -8.35 -50.94
N ASP A 45 10.00 -8.09 -51.78
CA ASP A 45 11.40 -8.46 -51.54
C ASP A 45 11.96 -7.69 -50.34
N SER A 46 11.80 -6.36 -50.31
CA SER A 46 12.25 -5.54 -49.17
C SER A 46 11.52 -5.91 -47.89
N ARG A 47 10.19 -6.10 -47.95
CA ARG A 47 9.40 -6.52 -46.78
C ARG A 47 9.85 -7.89 -46.25
N HIS A 48 10.03 -8.87 -47.13
CA HIS A 48 10.48 -10.20 -46.75
C HIS A 48 11.89 -10.19 -46.16
N TYR A 49 12.82 -9.44 -46.76
CA TYR A 49 14.18 -9.28 -46.25
C TYR A 49 14.18 -8.69 -44.83
N ILE A 50 13.47 -7.56 -44.62
CA ILE A 50 13.41 -6.89 -43.32
C ILE A 50 12.74 -7.80 -42.28
N CYS A 51 11.60 -8.41 -42.59
CA CYS A 51 10.93 -9.33 -41.66
C CYS A 51 11.80 -10.54 -41.31
N SER A 52 12.54 -11.10 -42.28
CA SER A 52 13.47 -12.20 -42.05
C SER A 52 14.65 -11.77 -41.18
N PHE A 53 15.22 -10.59 -41.44
CA PHE A 53 16.34 -10.02 -40.70
C PHE A 53 15.98 -9.71 -39.24
N ILE A 54 14.79 -9.13 -39.01
CA ILE A 54 14.26 -8.84 -37.68
C ILE A 54 13.97 -10.16 -36.93
N GLY A 55 13.69 -11.27 -37.62
CA GLY A 55 13.40 -12.55 -36.96
C GLY A 55 11.92 -12.76 -36.66
N PHE A 56 11.05 -12.16 -37.50
CA PHE A 56 9.58 -12.28 -37.42
C PHE A 56 9.05 -13.72 -37.66
N ASN A 57 9.92 -14.65 -38.07
CA ASN A 57 9.61 -16.05 -38.36
C ASN A 57 9.72 -17.02 -37.16
N LEU A 58 10.00 -16.52 -35.95
CA LEU A 58 9.98 -17.37 -34.75
C LEU A 58 8.53 -17.53 -34.27
N ASN A 59 8.06 -18.78 -34.25
CA ASN A 59 6.72 -19.19 -33.83
C ASN A 59 6.55 -19.06 -32.31
N ILE A 60 6.50 -17.82 -31.79
CA ILE A 60 6.38 -17.52 -30.36
C ILE A 60 4.93 -17.11 -30.06
N MET A 61 4.42 -17.58 -28.92
CA MET A 61 3.02 -17.63 -28.48
C MET A 61 2.30 -16.27 -28.22
N TYR A 62 2.87 -15.12 -28.62
CA TYR A 62 2.38 -13.78 -28.24
C TYR A 62 2.39 -12.81 -29.44
N PRO A 63 1.57 -11.74 -29.46
CA PRO A 63 1.25 -11.00 -30.69
C PRO A 63 2.50 -10.41 -31.40
N LYS A 64 2.51 -10.58 -32.72
CA LYS A 64 3.56 -10.24 -33.70
C LYS A 64 3.74 -8.73 -33.90
N LEU A 65 4.13 -7.97 -32.87
CA LEU A 65 4.54 -6.57 -33.04
C LEU A 65 6.00 -6.43 -32.58
N SER A 66 6.93 -6.65 -33.51
CA SER A 66 8.36 -6.42 -33.29
C SER A 66 8.73 -5.07 -33.89
N ALA A 67 9.49 -4.28 -33.16
CA ALA A 67 10.03 -3.02 -33.64
C ALA A 67 11.55 -2.99 -33.39
N VAL A 68 12.26 -2.40 -34.36
CA VAL A 68 13.68 -2.15 -34.29
C VAL A 68 13.87 -0.65 -34.20
N LEU A 69 14.64 -0.22 -33.19
CA LEU A 69 15.04 1.17 -33.06
C LEU A 69 16.39 1.38 -33.74
N VAL A 70 16.46 2.37 -34.61
CA VAL A 70 17.68 2.75 -35.34
C VAL A 70 18.03 4.18 -34.94
N ASP A 71 19.29 4.43 -34.60
CA ASP A 71 19.77 5.78 -34.28
C ASP A 71 20.08 6.59 -35.55
N PRO A 72 20.36 7.91 -35.44
CA PRO A 72 20.74 8.73 -36.59
C PRO A 72 22.06 8.31 -37.27
N HIS A 73 22.81 7.38 -36.69
CA HIS A 73 24.04 6.81 -37.23
C HIS A 73 23.83 5.42 -37.85
N GLU A 74 22.57 5.04 -38.08
CA GLU A 74 22.15 3.78 -38.73
C GLU A 74 22.47 2.51 -37.90
N MET A 75 22.69 2.67 -36.59
CA MET A 75 22.96 1.56 -35.69
C MET A 75 21.66 1.05 -35.04
N ILE A 76 21.53 -0.28 -34.96
CA ILE A 76 20.41 -0.92 -34.28
C ILE A 76 20.61 -0.82 -32.77
N MET A 77 19.70 -0.09 -32.11
CA MET A 77 19.78 0.21 -30.68
C MET A 77 19.05 -0.82 -29.82
N HIS A 78 17.90 -1.32 -30.27
CA HIS A 78 17.07 -2.23 -29.46
C HIS A 78 16.16 -3.12 -30.29
N TYR A 79 15.95 -4.35 -29.80
CA TYR A 79 14.88 -5.26 -30.22
C TYR A 79 13.73 -5.19 -29.22
N LEU A 80 12.56 -4.71 -29.64
CA LEU A 80 11.43 -4.47 -28.73
C LEU A 80 10.54 -5.73 -28.65
N VAL A 81 10.75 -6.58 -27.64
CA VAL A 81 9.81 -7.66 -27.24
C VAL A 81 8.82 -7.13 -26.19
N LEU A 82 7.63 -7.73 -26.08
CA LEU A 82 6.57 -7.40 -25.12
C LEU A 82 7.14 -7.10 -23.71
N MET A 83 6.73 -5.94 -23.17
CA MET A 83 7.32 -5.21 -22.03
C MET A 83 8.59 -4.39 -22.32
N SER A 84 8.76 -3.91 -23.55
CA SER A 84 9.83 -2.96 -23.87
C SER A 84 9.64 -1.60 -23.18
N SER A 85 10.75 -0.88 -22.95
CA SER A 85 10.74 0.50 -22.44
C SER A 85 9.78 1.42 -23.21
N PHE A 86 9.51 1.14 -24.49
CA PHE A 86 8.50 1.84 -25.27
C PHE A 86 7.08 1.72 -24.68
N LEU A 87 6.67 0.52 -24.23
CA LEU A 87 5.38 0.33 -23.55
C LEU A 87 5.38 0.89 -22.13
N THR A 88 6.53 0.90 -21.46
CA THR A 88 6.62 1.39 -20.07
C THR A 88 6.65 2.92 -19.99
N TYR A 89 7.40 3.56 -20.88
CA TYR A 89 7.68 5.01 -20.82
C TYR A 89 6.98 5.82 -21.91
N GLY A 90 6.58 5.19 -23.03
CA GLY A 90 5.96 5.91 -24.15
C GLY A 90 6.88 6.99 -24.71
N ALA A 91 6.33 8.18 -24.97
CA ALA A 91 7.09 9.31 -25.49
C ALA A 91 8.16 9.84 -24.52
N GLU A 92 7.98 9.63 -23.20
CA GLU A 92 8.99 10.02 -22.21
C GLU A 92 10.26 9.19 -22.30
N TRP A 93 10.25 8.08 -23.07
CA TRP A 93 11.46 7.30 -23.31
C TRP A 93 12.44 7.99 -24.25
N PHE A 94 12.00 8.92 -25.10
CA PHE A 94 12.85 9.63 -26.04
C PHE A 94 13.93 10.44 -25.29
N PRO A 95 15.23 10.35 -25.66
CA PRO A 95 15.79 9.85 -26.93
C PRO A 95 16.25 8.38 -26.92
N PHE A 96 15.53 7.50 -26.21
CA PHE A 96 15.61 6.04 -26.30
C PHE A 96 16.99 5.45 -26.01
N ASN A 97 17.66 5.95 -24.98
CA ASN A 97 18.92 5.40 -24.49
C ASN A 97 18.87 5.12 -22.99
N ASP A 98 19.81 4.32 -22.51
CA ASP A 98 19.87 3.88 -21.12
C ASP A 98 20.06 5.05 -20.16
N THR A 99 20.91 6.03 -20.50
CA THR A 99 21.15 7.21 -19.64
C THR A 99 19.87 8.00 -19.39
N HIS A 100 19.07 8.23 -20.43
CA HIS A 100 17.77 8.90 -20.29
C HIS A 100 16.76 8.02 -19.54
N THR A 101 16.77 6.71 -19.80
CA THR A 101 15.91 5.75 -19.09
C THR A 101 16.19 5.76 -17.60
N GLU A 102 17.46 5.78 -17.21
CA GLU A 102 17.90 5.92 -15.82
C GLU A 102 17.45 7.25 -15.21
N ALA A 103 17.59 8.36 -15.95
CA ALA A 103 17.14 9.67 -15.49
C ALA A 103 15.62 9.68 -15.21
N VAL A 104 14.79 9.14 -16.10
CA VAL A 104 13.34 9.03 -15.88
C VAL A 104 13.03 8.09 -14.71
N SER A 105 13.74 6.98 -14.59
CA SER A 105 13.60 6.06 -13.44
C SER A 105 13.93 6.73 -12.11
N ILE A 106 14.95 7.59 -12.07
CA ILE A 106 15.31 8.38 -10.88
C ILE A 106 14.17 9.35 -10.53
N GLN A 107 13.56 10.03 -11.51
CA GLN A 107 12.41 10.91 -11.27
C GLN A 107 11.21 10.15 -10.70
N ASP A 108 10.92 8.94 -11.20
CA ASP A 108 9.86 8.10 -10.65
C ASP A 108 10.17 7.67 -9.21
N LYS A 109 11.42 7.35 -8.88
CA LYS A 109 11.85 7.02 -7.50
C LYS A 109 11.75 8.22 -6.56
N ILE A 110 12.09 9.42 -7.02
CA ILE A 110 11.92 10.66 -6.26
C ILE A 110 10.43 10.86 -5.97
N LEU A 111 9.57 10.73 -6.98
CA LEU A 111 8.13 10.85 -6.80
C LEU A 111 7.59 9.81 -5.80
N ARG A 112 8.03 8.54 -5.88
CA ARG A 112 7.67 7.53 -4.88
C ARG A 112 8.08 7.92 -3.47
N CYS A 113 9.29 8.48 -3.29
CA CYS A 113 9.75 8.94 -1.98
C CYS A 113 8.95 10.13 -1.46
N ARG A 114 8.42 10.99 -2.33
CA ARG A 114 7.51 12.09 -1.97
C ARG A 114 6.12 11.56 -1.63
N LEU A 115 5.63 10.58 -2.39
CA LEU A 115 4.34 9.94 -2.18
C LEU A 115 4.30 9.05 -0.94
N ASP A 116 5.38 8.37 -0.57
CA ASP A 116 5.37 7.40 0.51
C ASP A 116 6.58 7.59 1.46
N PRO A 117 6.36 8.15 2.66
CA PRO A 117 7.39 8.29 3.69
C PRO A 117 8.02 6.96 4.14
N PHE A 118 7.29 5.84 4.09
CA PHE A 118 7.80 4.51 4.43
C PHE A 118 8.75 4.00 3.34
N TYR A 119 8.38 4.20 2.07
CA TYR A 119 9.30 3.95 0.96
C TYR A 119 10.57 4.80 1.08
N LYS A 120 10.44 6.09 1.42
CA LYS A 120 11.60 6.98 1.65
C LYS A 120 12.53 6.45 2.75
N LYS A 121 11.99 5.96 3.87
CA LYS A 121 12.77 5.31 4.94
C LYS A 121 13.51 4.07 4.43
N SER A 122 12.85 3.25 3.61
CA SER A 122 13.46 2.05 3.01
C SER A 122 14.62 2.36 2.06
N ILE A 123 14.50 3.41 1.23
CA ILE A 123 15.57 3.84 0.32
C ILE A 123 16.75 4.39 1.12
N ARG A 124 16.49 5.22 2.14
CA ARG A 124 17.55 5.74 3.02
C ARG A 124 18.35 4.62 3.69
N ALA A 125 17.69 3.53 4.09
CA ALA A 125 18.34 2.39 4.73
C ALA A 125 19.29 1.60 3.81
N ARG A 126 19.17 1.71 2.48
CA ARG A 126 20.07 1.02 1.53
C ARG A 126 21.48 1.61 1.53
N GLY A 127 21.60 2.93 1.70
CA GLY A 127 22.89 3.64 1.77
C GLY A 127 23.76 3.52 0.50
N ASP A 128 23.19 3.11 -0.64
CA ASP A 128 23.92 3.09 -1.91
C ASP A 128 23.99 4.49 -2.53
N ARG A 129 24.96 4.69 -3.45
CA ARG A 129 25.19 6.00 -4.10
C ARG A 129 23.95 6.57 -4.78
N VAL A 130 23.11 5.71 -5.37
CA VAL A 130 21.88 6.12 -6.05
C VAL A 130 20.86 6.61 -5.03
N SER A 131 20.73 5.93 -3.91
CA SER A 131 19.85 6.30 -2.80
C SER A 131 20.28 7.61 -2.16
N GLU A 132 21.58 7.84 -1.98
CA GLU A 132 22.11 9.12 -1.50
C GLU A 132 21.80 10.26 -2.47
N ALA A 133 22.03 10.07 -3.77
CA ALA A 133 21.73 11.06 -4.80
C ALA A 133 20.22 11.39 -4.84
N ILE A 134 19.35 10.38 -4.71
CA ILE A 134 17.91 10.59 -4.58
C ILE A 134 17.62 11.44 -3.34
N MET A 135 18.19 11.09 -2.17
CA MET A 135 17.94 11.75 -0.89
C MET A 135 18.39 13.22 -0.85
N GLN A 136 19.35 13.62 -1.69
CA GLN A 136 19.84 15.00 -1.80
C GLN A 136 18.98 15.86 -2.75
N ASN A 137 17.93 15.30 -3.37
CA ASN A 137 17.11 16.04 -4.30
C ASN A 137 16.30 17.16 -3.59
N PRO A 138 16.33 18.41 -4.09
CA PRO A 138 15.66 19.54 -3.45
C PRO A 138 14.13 19.44 -3.42
N LEU A 139 13.52 18.65 -4.31
CA LEU A 139 12.05 18.50 -4.41
C LEU A 139 11.39 17.92 -3.15
N PHE A 140 12.15 17.37 -2.20
CA PHE A 140 11.57 16.87 -0.95
C PHE A 140 11.05 17.95 -0.02
N GLU A 141 11.52 19.18 -0.15
CA GLU A 141 11.01 20.31 0.62
C GLU A 141 9.78 20.94 -0.02
N GLU A 142 9.48 20.61 -1.28
CA GLU A 142 8.34 21.12 -2.01
C GLU A 142 7.05 20.31 -1.75
N PRO A 143 5.89 20.96 -1.57
CA PRO A 143 4.59 20.27 -1.43
C PRO A 143 4.27 19.42 -2.65
N LEU A 144 3.63 18.28 -2.43
CA LEU A 144 3.18 17.42 -3.52
C LEU A 144 1.95 18.05 -4.20
N SER A 145 2.00 18.22 -5.52
CA SER A 145 0.89 18.78 -6.29
C SER A 145 0.11 17.70 -7.03
N LEU A 146 -1.20 17.62 -6.78
CA LEU A 146 -2.08 16.67 -7.48
C LEU A 146 -2.01 16.86 -9.01
N TYR A 147 -1.99 18.10 -9.51
CA TYR A 147 -2.01 18.39 -10.94
C TYR A 147 -0.61 18.46 -11.56
N ASN A 148 0.42 18.96 -10.85
CA ASN A 148 1.78 19.07 -11.44
C ASN A 148 2.61 17.80 -11.27
N ASP A 149 2.43 17.05 -10.16
CA ASP A 149 3.28 15.89 -9.87
C ASP A 149 2.58 14.57 -10.22
N ILE A 150 1.27 14.46 -9.99
CA ILE A 150 0.54 13.18 -10.08
C ILE A 150 -0.22 13.06 -11.40
N LEU A 151 -1.20 13.94 -11.61
CA LEU A 151 -2.09 13.91 -12.77
C LEU A 151 -1.56 14.69 -13.97
N LEU A 152 -0.44 15.40 -13.87
CA LEU A 152 0.22 16.10 -15.00
C LEU A 152 -0.76 16.86 -15.94
N CYS A 153 -1.71 17.58 -15.36
CA CYS A 153 -2.82 18.19 -16.10
C CYS A 153 -3.02 19.65 -15.71
N ASP A 154 -3.86 20.35 -16.48
CA ASP A 154 -4.28 21.70 -16.12
C ASP A 154 -5.04 21.66 -14.76
N PRO A 155 -4.69 22.49 -13.78
CA PRO A 155 -5.44 22.58 -12.52
C PRO A 155 -6.93 22.94 -12.72
N SER A 156 -7.29 23.65 -13.80
CA SER A 156 -8.68 23.99 -14.12
C SER A 156 -9.43 22.90 -14.87
N LEU A 157 -8.78 21.76 -15.17
CA LEU A 157 -9.45 20.62 -15.79
C LEU A 157 -10.60 20.14 -14.88
N ALA A 158 -11.82 20.22 -15.38
CA ALA A 158 -13.00 19.71 -14.68
C ALA A 158 -13.12 18.21 -14.90
N LEU A 159 -13.21 17.45 -13.79
CA LEU A 159 -13.45 16.02 -13.84
C LEU A 159 -14.96 15.75 -13.71
N PRO A 160 -15.58 15.04 -14.66
CA PRO A 160 -16.99 14.70 -14.57
C PRO A 160 -17.21 13.57 -13.55
N ARG A 161 -18.38 13.58 -12.91
CA ARG A 161 -18.87 12.45 -12.12
C ARG A 161 -19.43 11.33 -13.01
N ILE A 162 -19.36 10.09 -12.55
CA ILE A 162 -19.94 8.92 -13.23
C ILE A 162 -21.45 9.12 -13.51
N GLY A 163 -22.16 9.77 -12.57
CA GLY A 163 -23.59 10.05 -12.68
C GLY A 163 -23.98 11.01 -13.80
N THR A 164 -23.06 11.85 -14.28
CA THR A 164 -23.38 12.85 -15.30
C THR A 164 -23.63 12.19 -16.67
N VAL A 165 -24.84 12.41 -17.20
CA VAL A 165 -25.20 12.17 -18.59
C VAL A 165 -25.36 13.56 -19.18
N ASP A 166 -24.50 13.93 -20.14
CA ASP A 166 -24.57 15.18 -20.92
C ASP A 166 -24.04 16.49 -20.28
N GLY A 167 -23.09 16.40 -19.34
CA GLY A 167 -22.13 17.49 -19.10
C GLY A 167 -22.62 18.73 -18.33
N ALA A 168 -23.78 18.69 -17.69
CA ALA A 168 -24.24 19.77 -16.81
C ALA A 168 -24.32 19.32 -15.33
N ASP A 169 -23.56 20.06 -14.51
CA ASP A 169 -23.77 20.37 -13.09
C ASP A 169 -23.20 19.56 -11.91
N GLU A 170 -22.37 18.52 -12.10
CA GLU A 170 -21.55 18.02 -10.98
C GLU A 170 -20.15 17.61 -11.40
N SER A 171 -19.30 18.61 -11.69
CA SER A 171 -17.86 18.42 -11.89
C SER A 171 -17.08 19.26 -10.90
N LEU A 172 -15.88 18.80 -10.53
CA LEU A 172 -14.92 19.58 -9.76
C LEU A 172 -13.63 19.71 -10.58
N THR A 173 -12.99 20.86 -10.46
CA THR A 173 -11.65 21.06 -11.02
C THR A 173 -10.62 20.25 -10.24
N VAL A 174 -9.52 19.87 -10.90
CA VAL A 174 -8.40 19.20 -10.22
C VAL A 174 -7.84 20.07 -9.09
N LEU A 175 -7.86 21.40 -9.23
CA LEU A 175 -7.50 22.32 -8.16
C LEU A 175 -8.42 22.22 -6.94
N GLU A 176 -9.73 22.11 -7.13
CA GLU A 176 -10.67 21.92 -6.03
C GLU A 176 -10.49 20.56 -5.36
N LEU A 177 -10.29 19.50 -6.15
CA LEU A 177 -10.01 18.16 -5.64
C LEU A 177 -8.70 18.11 -4.85
N SER A 178 -7.67 18.87 -5.24
CA SER A 178 -6.38 18.93 -4.53
C SER A 178 -6.48 19.45 -3.08
N LYS A 179 -7.58 20.14 -2.76
CA LYS A 179 -7.88 20.67 -1.42
C LYS A 179 -8.68 19.68 -0.57
N LYS A 180 -9.02 18.50 -1.08
CA LYS A 180 -9.77 17.44 -0.41
C LYS A 180 -8.90 16.21 -0.17
N HIS A 181 -9.36 15.27 0.66
CA HIS A 181 -8.78 13.93 0.69
C HIS A 181 -9.24 13.16 -0.54
N VAL A 182 -8.27 12.75 -1.37
CA VAL A 182 -8.53 12.10 -2.65
C VAL A 182 -7.96 10.69 -2.64
N ALA A 183 -8.74 9.73 -3.11
CA ALA A 183 -8.28 8.41 -3.50
C ALA A 183 -8.19 8.30 -5.02
N LEU A 184 -6.99 8.07 -5.56
CA LEU A 184 -6.83 7.67 -6.96
C LEU A 184 -6.99 6.15 -7.04
N TYR A 185 -8.08 5.68 -7.65
CA TYR A 185 -8.33 4.26 -7.88
C TYR A 185 -7.89 3.89 -9.29
N LEU A 186 -6.88 3.03 -9.37
CA LEU A 186 -6.27 2.55 -10.59
C LEU A 186 -6.85 1.17 -10.88
N HIS A 187 -7.78 1.12 -11.82
CA HIS A 187 -8.49 -0.09 -12.19
C HIS A 187 -7.70 -0.94 -13.20
N LEU A 188 -7.52 -2.23 -12.90
CA LEU A 188 -6.89 -3.24 -13.76
C LEU A 188 -7.75 -4.51 -13.89
N THR A 189 -8.14 -5.15 -12.79
CA THR A 189 -8.72 -6.51 -12.77
C THR A 189 -10.08 -6.61 -12.06
N ARG A 190 -10.54 -5.53 -11.39
CA ARG A 190 -11.75 -5.48 -10.53
C ARG A 190 -11.65 -6.27 -9.23
N ASP A 191 -10.47 -6.77 -8.89
CA ASP A 191 -10.28 -7.59 -7.68
C ASP A 191 -10.44 -6.79 -6.38
N PHE A 192 -10.37 -5.46 -6.43
CA PHE A 192 -10.54 -4.56 -5.29
C PHE A 192 -11.79 -3.67 -5.39
N LEU A 193 -12.57 -3.80 -6.47
CA LEU A 193 -13.66 -2.86 -6.75
C LEU A 193 -14.78 -2.89 -5.69
N GLY A 194 -15.10 -4.08 -5.18
CA GLY A 194 -16.11 -4.23 -4.12
C GLY A 194 -15.68 -3.52 -2.83
N ASP A 195 -14.44 -3.78 -2.39
CA ASP A 195 -13.91 -3.22 -1.14
C ASP A 195 -13.87 -1.69 -1.16
N ILE A 196 -13.52 -1.06 -2.29
CA ILE A 196 -13.50 0.39 -2.40
C ILE A 196 -14.93 1.00 -2.44
N ILE A 197 -15.91 0.29 -3.00
CA ILE A 197 -17.32 0.72 -2.97
C ILE A 197 -17.83 0.70 -1.53
N ASP A 198 -17.59 -0.41 -0.82
CA ASP A 198 -18.00 -0.57 0.58
C ASP A 198 -17.33 0.48 1.47
N LEU A 199 -16.01 0.66 1.33
CA LEU A 199 -15.25 1.71 2.05
C LEU A 199 -15.84 3.10 1.81
N HIS A 200 -16.13 3.45 0.56
CA HIS A 200 -16.63 4.78 0.22
C HIS A 200 -18.02 5.01 0.82
N GLN A 201 -18.88 3.99 0.79
CA GLN A 201 -20.18 4.03 1.44
C GLN A 201 -20.06 4.21 2.96
N GLU A 202 -19.17 3.46 3.60
CA GLU A 202 -18.89 3.63 5.03
C GLU A 202 -18.33 5.02 5.36
N CYS A 203 -17.48 5.60 4.50
CA CYS A 203 -17.00 6.97 4.65
C CYS A 203 -18.16 7.97 4.63
N ILE A 204 -19.10 7.83 3.69
CA ILE A 204 -20.30 8.68 3.60
C ILE A 204 -21.13 8.57 4.89
N GLU A 205 -21.39 7.35 5.36
CA GLU A 205 -22.17 7.09 6.57
C GLU A 205 -21.53 7.70 7.82
N LYS A 206 -20.19 7.62 7.92
CA LYS A 206 -19.39 8.20 9.00
C LYS A 206 -19.09 9.68 8.81
N LYS A 207 -19.55 10.31 7.73
CA LYS A 207 -19.29 11.72 7.37
C LYS A 207 -17.79 12.03 7.24
N LEU A 208 -17.03 11.08 6.72
CA LEU A 208 -15.62 11.23 6.38
C LEU A 208 -15.52 11.80 4.97
N GLU A 209 -14.74 12.86 4.81
CA GLU A 209 -14.52 13.48 3.50
C GLU A 209 -13.51 12.66 2.71
N LEU A 210 -13.97 11.90 1.70
CA LEU A 210 -13.13 11.17 0.76
C LEU A 210 -13.73 11.28 -0.64
N GLU A 211 -12.96 11.79 -1.59
CA GLU A 211 -13.35 11.80 -3.01
C GLU A 211 -12.59 10.73 -3.77
N ILE A 212 -13.28 9.95 -4.60
CA ILE A 212 -12.65 8.92 -5.45
C ILE A 212 -12.50 9.45 -6.88
N ILE A 213 -11.29 9.34 -7.42
CA ILE A 213 -11.00 9.57 -8.83
C ILE A 213 -10.62 8.23 -9.47
N LEU A 214 -11.47 7.77 -10.39
CA LEU A 214 -11.24 6.59 -11.20
C LEU A 214 -10.26 6.91 -12.33
N VAL A 215 -9.14 6.21 -12.37
CA VAL A 215 -8.10 6.31 -13.40
C VAL A 215 -8.02 5.00 -14.18
N CYS A 216 -8.15 5.09 -15.51
CA CYS A 216 -8.05 3.93 -16.40
C CYS A 216 -6.59 3.54 -16.68
N ILE A 217 -6.28 2.25 -16.59
CA ILE A 217 -5.06 1.67 -17.15
C ILE A 217 -5.42 0.78 -18.35
N PRO A 218 -5.09 1.17 -19.59
CA PRO A 218 -5.54 0.49 -20.80
C PRO A 218 -4.67 -0.72 -21.19
N LEU A 219 -3.95 -1.36 -20.26
CA LEU A 219 -2.90 -2.31 -20.62
C LEU A 219 -3.38 -3.59 -21.30
N PHE A 220 -4.64 -3.98 -21.11
CA PHE A 220 -5.21 -5.18 -21.71
C PHE A 220 -6.70 -4.96 -22.04
N GLY A 221 -7.00 -4.65 -23.31
CA GLY A 221 -8.36 -4.70 -23.81
C GLY A 221 -8.69 -3.67 -24.88
N PRO A 222 -9.80 -3.86 -25.62
CA PRO A 222 -10.32 -2.88 -26.55
C PRO A 222 -10.63 -1.56 -25.85
N ASP A 223 -10.55 -0.44 -26.58
CA ASP A 223 -10.76 0.92 -26.08
C ASP A 223 -12.11 1.15 -25.38
N ASN A 224 -13.09 0.26 -25.59
CA ASN A 224 -14.42 0.32 -24.98
C ASN A 224 -14.50 -0.26 -23.55
N SER A 225 -13.45 -0.91 -23.04
CA SER A 225 -13.47 -1.55 -21.71
C SER A 225 -13.72 -0.53 -20.59
N PHE A 226 -13.13 0.66 -20.68
CA PHE A 226 -13.30 1.71 -19.68
C PHE A 226 -14.70 2.31 -19.69
N GLN A 227 -15.27 2.55 -20.87
CA GLN A 227 -16.66 3.04 -20.98
C GLN A 227 -17.64 2.00 -20.42
N LYS A 228 -17.38 0.71 -20.67
CA LYS A 228 -18.18 -0.37 -20.09
C LYS A 228 -18.12 -0.36 -18.56
N LEU A 229 -16.93 -0.20 -17.96
CA LEU A 229 -16.79 -0.06 -16.51
C LEU A 229 -17.61 1.12 -15.96
N ILE A 230 -17.53 2.29 -16.59
CA ILE A 230 -18.31 3.47 -16.16
C ILE A 230 -19.82 3.19 -16.24
N GLN A 231 -20.27 2.50 -17.29
CA GLN A 231 -21.68 2.09 -17.42
C GLN A 231 -22.08 1.08 -16.35
N ASP A 232 -21.22 0.11 -16.03
CA ASP A 232 -21.48 -0.90 -14.99
C ASP A 232 -21.58 -0.24 -13.61
N LEU A 233 -20.64 0.64 -13.27
CA LEU A 233 -20.70 1.45 -12.03
C LEU A 233 -21.98 2.28 -11.94
N ARG A 234 -22.42 2.87 -13.07
CA ARG A 234 -23.70 3.59 -13.11
C ARG A 234 -24.91 2.68 -12.87
N ARG A 235 -24.91 1.46 -13.43
CA ARG A 235 -25.96 0.45 -13.17
C ARG A 235 -25.97 -0.01 -11.71
N GLU A 236 -24.81 -0.03 -11.07
CA GLU A 236 -24.61 -0.30 -9.65
C GLU A 236 -24.89 0.93 -8.76
N ASN A 237 -25.44 2.02 -9.32
CA ASN A 237 -25.76 3.27 -8.63
C ASN A 237 -24.55 4.02 -8.01
N ILE A 238 -23.34 3.73 -8.50
CA ILE A 238 -22.12 4.45 -8.14
C ILE A 238 -21.98 5.67 -9.05
N THR A 239 -22.43 6.82 -8.57
CA THR A 239 -22.54 8.04 -9.38
C THR A 239 -21.63 9.18 -8.92
N SER A 240 -21.15 9.15 -7.67
CA SER A 240 -20.42 10.25 -7.03
C SER A 240 -18.93 10.32 -7.36
N TRP A 241 -18.34 9.25 -7.89
CA TRP A 241 -16.92 9.21 -8.22
C TRP A 241 -16.60 10.05 -9.45
N PHE A 242 -15.40 10.64 -9.45
CA PHE A 242 -14.87 11.41 -10.57
C PHE A 242 -14.15 10.49 -11.55
N VAL A 243 -14.29 10.78 -12.84
CA VAL A 243 -13.62 10.03 -13.90
C VAL A 243 -12.48 10.87 -14.45
N PHE A 244 -11.26 10.38 -14.33
CA PHE A 244 -10.13 11.02 -14.98
C PHE A 244 -10.12 10.67 -16.48
N PRO A 245 -10.01 11.65 -17.40
CA PRO A 245 -9.95 11.40 -18.84
C PRO A 245 -8.83 10.43 -19.20
N LYS A 246 -9.06 9.58 -20.20
CA LYS A 246 -8.02 8.70 -20.73
C LYS A 246 -6.84 9.55 -21.19
N HIS A 247 -5.71 9.44 -20.50
CA HIS A 247 -4.52 10.22 -20.79
C HIS A 247 -3.27 9.38 -20.55
N ASN A 248 -2.61 9.04 -21.65
CA ASN A 248 -1.66 7.94 -21.65
C ASN A 248 -0.37 8.21 -20.86
N LYS A 249 0.11 9.46 -20.85
CA LYS A 249 1.27 9.87 -20.06
C LYS A 249 1.10 9.57 -18.57
N ILE A 250 -0.11 9.76 -18.04
CA ILE A 250 -0.37 9.70 -16.60
C ILE A 250 -0.42 8.25 -16.15
N TRP A 251 -1.21 7.40 -16.82
CA TRP A 251 -1.27 5.99 -16.41
C TRP A 251 0.10 5.32 -16.55
N ARG A 252 0.90 5.64 -17.58
CA ARG A 252 2.27 5.11 -17.73
C ARG A 252 3.15 5.55 -16.57
N ARG A 253 3.13 6.82 -16.19
CA ARG A 253 3.88 7.32 -15.04
C ARG A 253 3.42 6.67 -13.74
N LEU A 254 2.10 6.60 -13.49
CA LEU A 254 1.55 5.93 -12.32
C LEU A 254 1.92 4.44 -12.29
N TRP A 255 1.86 3.75 -13.44
CA TRP A 255 2.27 2.36 -13.60
C TRP A 255 3.74 2.14 -13.20
N ARG A 256 4.61 3.04 -13.67
CA ARG A 256 6.02 3.04 -13.31
C ARG A 256 6.25 3.40 -11.85
N VAL A 257 5.50 4.33 -11.26
CA VAL A 257 5.62 4.73 -9.85
C VAL A 257 5.16 3.61 -8.90
N PHE A 258 4.21 2.78 -9.30
CA PHE A 258 3.76 1.68 -8.47
C PHE A 258 4.60 0.40 -8.56
N SER A 259 5.53 0.28 -9.53
CA SER A 259 6.14 -1.02 -9.85
C SER A 259 5.05 -2.09 -10.02
N LEU A 260 4.03 -1.87 -10.86
CA LEU A 260 2.93 -2.82 -11.11
C LEU A 260 3.42 -4.12 -11.78
N ARG A 261 4.22 -4.89 -11.06
CA ARG A 261 4.60 -6.27 -11.38
C ARG A 261 3.45 -7.22 -11.10
N GLU A 262 2.58 -6.83 -10.16
CA GLU A 262 1.38 -7.54 -9.77
C GLU A 262 0.20 -6.96 -10.57
N MET A 263 -0.49 -7.83 -11.31
CA MET A 263 -1.65 -7.48 -12.13
C MET A 263 -2.89 -7.35 -11.25
N GLU A 264 -2.92 -6.31 -10.41
CA GLU A 264 -3.97 -6.07 -9.43
C GLU A 264 -4.36 -4.59 -9.38
N ASP A 265 -5.60 -4.30 -9.01
CA ASP A 265 -6.08 -2.93 -8.77
C ASP A 265 -5.22 -2.21 -7.72
N LYS A 266 -5.05 -0.88 -7.82
CA LYS A 266 -4.31 -0.09 -6.83
C LYS A 266 -5.06 1.16 -6.39
N MET A 267 -4.65 1.70 -5.24
CA MET A 267 -5.22 2.91 -4.65
C MET A 267 -4.11 3.79 -4.07
N ILE A 268 -4.03 5.06 -4.51
CA ILE A 268 -3.20 6.10 -3.89
C ILE A 268 -4.10 6.96 -3.02
N ILE A 269 -3.71 7.22 -1.77
CA ILE A 269 -4.36 8.25 -0.94
C ILE A 269 -3.56 9.54 -0.98
N LEU A 270 -4.24 10.65 -1.20
CA LEU A 270 -3.66 11.99 -1.27
C LEU A 270 -4.39 12.90 -0.26
N PRO A 271 -3.74 13.25 0.86
CA PRO A 271 -4.26 14.23 1.80
C PRO A 271 -4.40 15.63 1.18
N PRO A 272 -5.31 16.47 1.69
CA PRO A 272 -5.54 17.83 1.19
C PRO A 272 -4.30 18.68 1.40
N ASN A 273 -3.83 19.35 0.33
CA ASN A 273 -2.60 20.15 0.36
C ASN A 273 -1.38 19.38 0.95
N GLY A 274 -1.38 18.05 0.84
CA GLY A 274 -0.44 17.18 1.53
C GLY A 274 1.00 17.35 1.04
N LYS A 275 1.96 17.29 1.97
CA LYS A 275 3.39 17.19 1.64
C LYS A 275 3.77 15.80 1.14
N SER A 276 2.95 14.78 1.43
CA SER A 276 3.12 13.38 1.04
C SER A 276 1.76 12.73 0.79
N GLY A 277 1.77 11.55 0.15
CA GLY A 277 0.59 10.71 -0.05
C GLY A 277 0.68 9.38 0.72
N GLU A 278 0.00 8.37 0.19
CA GLU A 278 0.13 6.96 0.56
C GLU A 278 0.03 6.09 -0.70
N LEU A 279 1.08 5.33 -1.00
CA LEU A 279 1.10 4.39 -2.12
C LEU A 279 0.47 3.04 -1.76
N ALA A 280 0.47 2.66 -0.48
CA ALA A 280 -0.11 1.41 -0.02
C ALA A 280 -1.60 1.53 0.33
N GLY A 281 -2.33 2.46 -0.31
CA GLY A 281 -3.72 2.78 0.04
C GLY A 281 -4.64 1.56 0.04
N ARG A 282 -4.48 0.68 -0.97
CA ARG A 282 -5.21 -0.59 -1.05
C ARG A 282 -4.97 -1.45 0.19
N ALA A 283 -3.71 -1.73 0.52
CA ALA A 283 -3.37 -2.58 1.65
C ALA A 283 -3.79 -1.99 3.01
N VAL A 284 -3.76 -0.65 3.15
CA VAL A 284 -4.29 0.03 4.33
C VAL A 284 -5.80 -0.20 4.44
N VAL A 285 -6.54 0.00 3.36
CA VAL A 285 -8.00 -0.21 3.34
C VAL A 285 -8.35 -1.67 3.63
N GLU A 286 -7.79 -2.63 2.89
CA GLU A 286 -8.11 -4.06 3.03
C GLU A 286 -7.80 -4.61 4.42
N ARG A 287 -6.74 -4.13 5.07
CA ARG A 287 -6.26 -4.70 6.33
C ARG A 287 -6.72 -3.92 7.56
N CYS A 288 -6.95 -2.61 7.43
CA CYS A 288 -7.21 -1.74 8.57
C CYS A 288 -8.63 -1.13 8.58
N GLY A 289 -9.34 -1.14 7.44
CA GLY A 289 -10.72 -0.69 7.35
C GLY A 289 -10.93 0.82 7.50
N VAL A 290 -12.20 1.24 7.52
CA VAL A 290 -12.63 2.65 7.54
C VAL A 290 -12.21 3.40 8.81
N GLU A 291 -12.03 2.69 9.93
CA GLU A 291 -11.71 3.29 11.24
C GLU A 291 -10.35 3.99 11.25
N GLU A 292 -9.50 3.70 10.25
CA GLU A 292 -8.13 4.19 10.13
C GLU A 292 -8.01 5.35 9.12
N TYR A 293 -9.13 6.02 8.82
CA TYR A 293 -9.14 7.34 8.18
C TYR A 293 -8.16 8.30 8.89
N PRO A 294 -7.31 9.06 8.15
CA PRO A 294 -7.35 9.34 6.72
C PRO A 294 -6.55 8.37 5.82
N PHE A 295 -6.41 7.10 6.20
CA PHE A 295 -5.84 6.03 5.38
C PHE A 295 -4.37 6.25 4.95
N THR A 296 -3.62 7.03 5.71
CA THR A 296 -2.17 7.15 5.53
C THR A 296 -1.45 6.47 6.68
N ARG A 297 -0.45 5.64 6.39
CA ARG A 297 0.32 4.95 7.43
C ARG A 297 0.99 5.93 8.40
N THR A 298 1.32 7.13 7.96
CA THR A 298 1.84 8.18 8.85
C THR A 298 0.81 8.65 9.88
N ALA A 299 -0.43 8.92 9.47
CA ALA A 299 -1.48 9.33 10.40
C ALA A 299 -1.85 8.17 11.35
N ILE A 300 -1.91 6.96 10.83
CA ILE A 300 -2.16 5.73 11.61
C ILE A 300 -1.05 5.53 12.66
N LEU A 301 0.22 5.67 12.27
CA LEU A 301 1.38 5.55 13.16
C LEU A 301 1.29 6.53 14.33
N GLU A 302 1.09 7.81 14.06
CA GLU A 302 1.01 8.85 15.09
C GLU A 302 -0.17 8.62 16.04
N ARG A 303 -1.33 8.23 15.48
CA ARG A 303 -2.54 7.95 16.25
C ARG A 303 -2.37 6.73 17.16
N ARG A 304 -1.90 5.61 16.61
CA ARG A 304 -1.65 4.36 17.37
C ARG A 304 -0.56 4.56 18.43
N PHE A 305 0.52 5.27 18.09
CA PHE A 305 1.58 5.61 19.02
C PHE A 305 1.05 6.46 20.18
N THR A 306 0.32 7.54 19.88
CA THR A 306 -0.26 8.42 20.90
C THR A 306 -1.25 7.67 21.80
N ALA A 307 -2.12 6.85 21.20
CA ALA A 307 -3.07 6.02 21.94
C ALA A 307 -2.35 5.10 22.93
N LEU A 308 -1.37 4.31 22.47
CA LEU A 308 -0.61 3.41 23.33
C LEU A 308 0.21 4.14 24.39
N ARG A 309 0.80 5.31 24.06
CA ARG A 309 1.56 6.12 25.03
C ARG A 309 0.69 6.74 26.11
N SER A 310 -0.59 6.97 25.83
CA SER A 310 -1.54 7.44 26.84
C SER A 310 -1.96 6.35 27.84
N LEU A 311 -1.74 5.07 27.50
CA LEU A 311 -2.10 3.95 28.36
C LEU A 311 -1.12 3.78 29.51
N THR A 312 -1.68 3.51 30.69
CA THR A 312 -0.96 3.12 31.89
C THR A 312 -1.59 1.84 32.45
N PRO A 313 -0.89 1.05 33.29
CA PRO A 313 -1.51 -0.10 33.94
C PRO A 313 -2.79 0.28 34.72
N ALA A 314 -2.85 1.49 35.28
CA ALA A 314 -4.02 1.96 36.01
C ALA A 314 -5.23 2.26 35.10
N SER A 315 -5.01 2.85 33.91
CA SER A 315 -6.10 3.10 32.95
C SER A 315 -6.52 1.82 32.24
N LEU A 316 -5.54 0.99 31.84
CA LEU A 316 -5.75 -0.23 31.08
C LEU A 316 -6.55 -1.27 31.87
N PHE A 317 -6.27 -1.44 33.15
CA PHE A 317 -6.96 -2.44 33.97
C PHE A 317 -8.17 -1.86 34.73
N LYS A 318 -8.59 -0.61 34.48
CA LYS A 318 -9.72 0.02 35.18
C LYS A 318 -11.03 -0.76 34.96
N GLY A 319 -11.88 -0.80 35.99
CA GLY A 319 -13.14 -1.56 36.01
C GLY A 319 -14.29 -0.60 36.23
N ASN A 320 -15.37 -0.75 35.46
CA ASN A 320 -16.44 0.24 35.35
C ASN A 320 -17.58 0.12 36.37
N SER A 321 -17.47 -0.72 37.39
CA SER A 321 -18.48 -0.80 38.46
C SER A 321 -17.82 -0.80 39.83
N LYS A 322 -18.60 -0.51 40.88
CA LYS A 322 -18.21 -0.33 42.30
C LYS A 322 -17.29 -1.42 42.90
N ASN A 323 -16.97 -2.47 42.16
CA ASN A 323 -15.87 -3.39 42.43
C ASN A 323 -14.63 -3.01 41.61
N ARG A 324 -13.66 -2.37 42.29
CA ARG A 324 -12.27 -2.17 41.85
C ARG A 324 -11.78 -3.43 41.11
N THR A 325 -11.37 -3.32 39.85
CA THR A 325 -10.83 -4.45 39.08
C THR A 325 -9.64 -5.04 39.80
N CYS A 326 -9.90 -6.18 40.39
CA CYS A 326 -8.92 -7.02 41.05
C CYS A 326 -8.35 -7.95 40.00
N LEU A 327 -7.05 -7.85 39.72
CA LEU A 327 -6.38 -8.94 39.02
C LEU A 327 -6.47 -10.19 39.89
N VAL A 328 -6.68 -11.34 39.27
CA VAL A 328 -6.88 -12.60 40.01
C VAL A 328 -5.58 -13.38 40.02
N ARG A 329 -5.19 -13.88 41.19
CA ARG A 329 -4.06 -14.81 41.36
C ARG A 329 -4.53 -16.09 42.06
N LYS A 330 -3.94 -17.24 41.70
CA LYS A 330 -4.31 -18.56 42.24
C LYS A 330 -4.17 -18.63 43.77
N GLY A 331 -5.13 -19.29 44.42
CA GLY A 331 -5.23 -19.46 45.88
C GLY A 331 -6.24 -18.48 46.51
N LYS A 332 -7.45 -18.96 46.83
CA LYS A 332 -8.60 -18.20 47.41
C LYS A 332 -8.74 -16.75 46.88
N LYS A 333 -9.25 -16.55 45.66
CA LYS A 333 -9.73 -15.25 45.12
C LYS A 333 -8.93 -14.02 45.64
N ARG A 334 -7.59 -14.10 45.66
CA ARG A 334 -6.77 -12.99 46.17
C ARG A 334 -6.72 -11.92 45.10
N CYS A 335 -7.56 -10.90 45.29
CA CYS A 335 -7.51 -9.66 44.53
C CYS A 335 -6.10 -9.07 44.62
N VAL A 336 -5.39 -9.03 43.50
CA VAL A 336 -4.15 -8.26 43.36
C VAL A 336 -4.56 -6.83 43.00
N ARG A 337 -4.28 -5.90 43.91
CA ARG A 337 -4.54 -4.47 43.68
C ARG A 337 -3.61 -3.94 42.61
N GLN A 338 -4.15 -3.16 41.68
CA GLN A 338 -3.38 -2.51 40.61
C GLN A 338 -2.25 -1.61 41.14
N SER A 339 -2.46 -0.98 42.30
CA SER A 339 -1.44 -0.16 42.97
C SER A 339 -0.16 -0.95 43.29
N SER A 340 -0.23 -2.29 43.40
CA SER A 340 0.95 -3.13 43.60
C SER A 340 1.82 -3.30 42.35
N LEU A 341 1.33 -2.88 41.18
CA LEU A 341 2.05 -2.88 39.91
C LEU A 341 2.77 -1.55 39.66
N GLN A 342 2.39 -0.48 40.37
CA GLN A 342 2.98 0.84 40.19
C GLN A 342 4.47 0.83 40.58
N GLY A 343 5.30 1.48 39.77
CA GLY A 343 6.76 1.52 39.98
C GLY A 343 7.50 0.24 39.60
N LYS A 344 6.82 -0.77 39.04
CA LYS A 344 7.45 -2.00 38.56
C LYS A 344 7.50 -2.02 37.05
N LYS A 345 8.56 -2.62 36.51
CA LYS A 345 8.57 -3.09 35.12
C LYS A 345 7.55 -4.21 34.97
N LEU A 346 6.68 -4.08 33.99
CA LEU A 346 5.53 -4.95 33.79
C LEU A 346 5.53 -5.53 32.37
N LEU A 347 5.29 -6.83 32.27
CA LEU A 347 5.08 -7.55 31.02
C LEU A 347 3.61 -7.95 30.94
N VAL A 348 2.87 -7.36 30.00
CA VAL A 348 1.49 -7.77 29.69
C VAL A 348 1.54 -8.85 28.64
N TYR A 349 1.20 -10.07 29.03
CA TYR A 349 1.25 -11.28 28.20
C TYR A 349 -0.14 -11.57 27.64
N LEU A 350 -0.29 -11.43 26.33
CA LEU A 350 -1.53 -11.69 25.59
C LEU A 350 -1.42 -13.03 24.87
N ASP A 351 -2.41 -13.92 25.06
CA ASP A 351 -2.44 -15.23 24.41
C ASP A 351 -3.86 -15.76 24.18
N TRP A 352 -4.02 -16.50 23.09
CA TRP A 352 -5.19 -17.31 22.76
C TRP A 352 -5.17 -18.69 23.45
N LEU A 353 -3.99 -19.13 23.93
CA LEU A 353 -3.65 -20.45 24.50
C LEU A 353 -4.07 -21.63 23.62
N GLN A 354 -5.37 -21.97 23.62
CA GLN A 354 -5.94 -23.10 22.89
C GLN A 354 -5.84 -22.91 21.37
N LEU A 355 -6.04 -21.69 20.89
CA LEU A 355 -5.98 -21.35 19.47
C LEU A 355 -4.63 -20.77 19.05
N SER A 356 -3.64 -20.78 19.96
CA SER A 356 -2.30 -20.35 19.61
C SER A 356 -1.65 -21.34 18.63
N TYR A 357 -1.04 -20.84 17.55
CA TYR A 357 -0.33 -21.67 16.57
C TYR A 357 0.79 -22.49 17.19
N ASP A 358 1.33 -22.06 18.33
CA ASP A 358 2.40 -22.77 19.02
C ASP A 358 1.91 -23.86 19.97
N GLY A 359 0.60 -24.11 20.09
CA GLY A 359 0.03 -25.12 20.99
C GLY A 359 0.28 -24.80 22.48
N GLY A 360 0.42 -23.52 22.81
CA GLY A 360 0.76 -23.04 24.14
C GLY A 360 2.22 -23.26 24.53
N LYS A 361 3.14 -23.53 23.59
CA LYS A 361 4.58 -23.67 23.88
C LYS A 361 5.15 -22.40 24.51
N PHE A 362 4.70 -21.23 24.08
CA PHE A 362 5.13 -19.97 24.70
C PHE A 362 4.65 -19.83 26.15
N CYS A 363 3.45 -20.32 26.49
CA CYS A 363 3.00 -20.38 27.88
C CYS A 363 3.93 -21.25 28.74
N ASP A 364 4.45 -22.37 28.21
CA ASP A 364 5.41 -23.22 28.93
C ASP A 364 6.74 -22.51 29.18
N LEU A 365 7.21 -21.75 28.18
CA LEU A 365 8.38 -20.89 28.33
C LEU A 365 8.15 -19.82 29.41
N MET A 366 7.01 -19.12 29.37
CA MET A 366 6.66 -18.11 30.36
C MET A 366 6.62 -18.71 31.77
N MET A 367 6.05 -19.90 31.96
CA MET A 367 6.05 -20.60 33.25
C MET A 367 7.47 -20.88 33.75
N LYS A 368 8.40 -21.27 32.86
CA LYS A 368 9.82 -21.47 33.20
C LYS A 368 10.55 -20.17 33.54
N LEU A 369 10.23 -19.07 32.83
CA LEU A 369 10.90 -17.78 33.01
C LEU A 369 10.37 -16.99 34.22
N TYR A 370 9.11 -17.18 34.62
CA TYR A 370 8.48 -16.37 35.64
C TYR A 370 9.21 -16.29 36.99
N PRO A 371 9.76 -17.38 37.57
CA PRO A 371 10.57 -17.27 38.78
C PRO A 371 11.78 -16.33 38.62
N LYS A 372 12.43 -16.36 37.44
CA LYS A 372 13.57 -15.50 37.10
C LYS A 372 13.13 -14.04 36.88
N ILE A 373 11.97 -13.83 36.26
CA ILE A 373 11.35 -12.50 36.08
C ILE A 373 11.03 -11.89 37.46
N LYS A 374 10.43 -12.67 38.37
CA LYS A 374 10.14 -12.22 39.74
C LYS A 374 11.39 -11.88 40.54
N ALA A 375 12.47 -12.64 40.39
CA ALA A 375 13.75 -12.36 41.06
C ALA A 375 14.36 -11.01 40.65
N LYS A 376 14.01 -10.49 39.46
CA LYS A 376 14.42 -9.15 38.98
C LYS A 376 13.52 -8.02 39.45
N GLY A 377 12.47 -8.32 40.23
CA GLY A 377 11.49 -7.33 40.68
C GLY A 377 10.40 -6.98 39.67
N TRP A 378 10.39 -7.65 38.50
CA TRP A 378 9.39 -7.42 37.46
C TRP A 378 8.08 -8.17 37.77
N GLU A 379 7.02 -7.87 37.01
CA GLU A 379 5.74 -8.57 37.08
C GLU A 379 5.22 -8.97 35.71
N VAL A 380 4.43 -10.04 35.66
CA VAL A 380 3.69 -10.46 34.47
C VAL A 380 2.21 -10.31 34.74
N VAL A 381 1.44 -9.78 33.80
CA VAL A 381 -0.03 -9.78 33.85
C VAL A 381 -0.54 -10.49 32.60
N PHE A 382 -1.33 -11.53 32.78
CA PHE A 382 -1.92 -12.27 31.67
C PHE A 382 -3.26 -11.68 31.24
N VAL A 383 -3.42 -11.46 29.94
CA VAL A 383 -4.65 -11.00 29.30
C VAL A 383 -5.07 -12.05 28.28
N PRO A 384 -6.17 -12.79 28.51
CA PRO A 384 -6.65 -13.77 27.54
C PRO A 384 -7.22 -13.05 26.31
N LEU A 385 -6.80 -13.47 25.11
CA LEU A 385 -7.35 -12.97 23.84
C LEU A 385 -8.66 -13.67 23.44
N ASP A 386 -8.88 -14.88 23.96
CA ASP A 386 -10.15 -15.60 23.85
C ASP A 386 -10.61 -16.07 25.22
N HIS A 387 -11.57 -15.35 25.77
CA HIS A 387 -12.17 -15.63 27.06
C HIS A 387 -12.81 -17.03 27.15
N LYS A 388 -13.47 -17.50 26.08
CA LYS A 388 -14.27 -18.74 26.10
C LYS A 388 -13.38 -19.96 26.15
N HIS A 389 -12.35 -20.01 25.30
CA HIS A 389 -11.48 -21.19 25.21
C HIS A 389 -10.34 -21.15 26.24
N THR A 390 -9.82 -19.98 26.58
CA THR A 390 -8.72 -19.84 27.58
C THR A 390 -9.12 -20.42 28.95
N LYS A 391 -10.35 -20.17 29.41
CA LYS A 391 -10.82 -20.67 30.73
C LYS A 391 -10.78 -22.20 30.85
N ARG A 392 -10.98 -22.90 29.73
CA ARG A 392 -11.02 -24.37 29.66
C ARG A 392 -9.61 -24.97 29.49
N HIS A 393 -8.62 -24.16 29.15
CA HIS A 393 -7.27 -24.63 28.89
C HIS A 393 -6.56 -25.07 30.18
N VAL A 394 -6.00 -26.28 30.18
CA VAL A 394 -5.34 -26.88 31.37
C VAL A 394 -4.19 -26.05 31.94
N LYS A 395 -3.52 -25.25 31.10
CA LYS A 395 -2.43 -24.35 31.52
C LYS A 395 -2.93 -23.11 32.26
N PHE A 396 -4.14 -22.63 31.99
CA PHE A 396 -4.70 -21.43 32.65
C PHE A 396 -4.74 -21.62 34.18
N ALA A 397 -5.14 -22.80 34.65
CA ALA A 397 -5.16 -23.14 36.08
C ALA A 397 -3.76 -23.31 36.72
N LYS A 398 -2.69 -23.39 35.92
CA LYS A 398 -1.30 -23.56 36.38
C LYS A 398 -0.55 -22.23 36.48
N MET A 399 -1.08 -21.15 35.93
CA MET A 399 -0.46 -19.82 35.93
C MET A 399 -0.34 -19.26 37.36
N LEU A 400 0.84 -18.71 37.68
CA LEU A 400 1.18 -18.16 39.01
C LEU A 400 1.23 -16.62 39.03
N TRP A 401 1.16 -15.97 37.87
CA TRP A 401 1.09 -14.53 37.71
C TRP A 401 -0.33 -13.99 37.88
N PRO A 402 -0.50 -12.68 38.17
CA PRO A 402 -1.78 -12.00 38.06
C PRO A 402 -2.41 -12.15 36.67
N MET A 403 -3.74 -12.29 36.63
CA MET A 403 -4.50 -12.46 35.39
C MET A 403 -5.68 -11.51 35.36
N MET A 404 -6.02 -10.99 34.18
CA MET A 404 -7.26 -10.24 33.97
C MET A 404 -8.46 -11.16 34.20
N PRO A 405 -9.45 -10.77 35.03
CA PRO A 405 -10.68 -11.54 35.17
C PRO A 405 -11.39 -11.67 33.83
N ILE A 406 -11.93 -12.85 33.55
CA ILE A 406 -12.74 -13.10 32.37
C ILE A 406 -14.11 -12.46 32.61
N ARG A 407 -14.47 -11.51 31.75
CA ARG A 407 -15.76 -10.81 31.81
C ARG A 407 -16.78 -11.48 30.90
N GLU A 408 -18.02 -11.59 31.37
CA GLU A 408 -19.14 -12.15 30.60
C GLU A 408 -20.01 -11.06 29.94
N ASP A 409 -19.73 -9.78 30.22
CA ASP A 409 -20.64 -8.65 29.97
C ASP A 409 -20.37 -7.84 28.69
N GLY A 410 -19.51 -8.33 27.78
CA GLY A 410 -19.33 -7.72 26.46
C GLY A 410 -18.69 -6.31 26.46
N GLU A 411 -18.06 -5.89 27.56
CA GLU A 411 -17.24 -4.66 27.58
C GLU A 411 -16.04 -4.78 26.63
N ALA A 412 -15.61 -3.64 26.06
CA ALA A 412 -14.41 -3.56 25.24
C ALA A 412 -13.24 -4.21 25.98
N SER A 413 -12.62 -5.20 25.35
CA SER A 413 -11.57 -5.99 25.98
C SER A 413 -10.32 -5.14 26.11
N VAL A 414 -9.52 -5.42 27.14
CA VAL A 414 -8.17 -4.86 27.30
C VAL A 414 -7.31 -5.09 26.05
N SER A 415 -7.58 -6.19 25.32
CA SER A 415 -6.94 -6.47 24.03
C SER A 415 -7.22 -5.41 22.98
N ASP A 416 -8.43 -4.84 22.94
CA ASP A 416 -8.89 -3.93 21.88
C ASP A 416 -8.20 -2.57 21.97
N GLN A 417 -7.64 -2.23 23.14
CA GLN A 417 -6.80 -1.06 23.35
C GLN A 417 -5.33 -1.29 23.00
N LEU A 418 -4.91 -2.55 22.86
CA LEU A 418 -3.51 -2.96 22.72
C LEU A 418 -3.19 -3.59 21.36
N ILE A 419 -4.21 -4.09 20.66
CA ILE A 419 -4.13 -4.76 19.37
C ILE A 419 -5.06 -4.01 18.43
N PHE A 420 -4.51 -3.60 17.30
CA PHE A 420 -5.27 -2.89 16.28
C PHE A 420 -5.64 -3.82 15.13
N GLU A 421 -6.71 -3.48 14.42
CA GLU A 421 -7.07 -4.17 13.19
C GLU A 421 -5.95 -4.04 12.15
N GLY A 422 -5.72 -5.13 11.40
CA GLY A 422 -4.60 -5.22 10.46
C GLY A 422 -3.23 -5.47 11.09
N ASP A 423 -3.13 -5.49 12.43
CA ASP A 423 -1.94 -6.06 13.06
C ASP A 423 -1.87 -7.55 12.65
N ALA A 424 -0.76 -8.00 12.06
CA ALA A 424 -0.54 -9.41 11.64
C ALA A 424 -0.37 -10.38 12.83
N CYS A 425 -1.08 -10.12 13.92
CA CYS A 425 -0.91 -10.71 15.24
C CYS A 425 -1.79 -11.93 15.38
N TYR A 426 -1.55 -12.92 14.52
CA TYR A 426 -2.14 -14.25 14.64
C TYR A 426 -1.54 -15.07 15.80
N GLY A 427 -0.83 -14.45 16.76
CA GLY A 427 -0.12 -15.16 17.81
C GLY A 427 -0.05 -14.42 19.13
N ASN A 428 0.54 -15.08 20.13
CA ASN A 428 0.78 -14.48 21.44
C ASN A 428 1.77 -13.32 21.38
N GLN A 429 1.56 -12.34 22.24
CA GLN A 429 2.35 -11.10 22.34
C GLN A 429 2.75 -10.81 23.78
N VAL A 430 3.83 -10.06 23.95
CA VAL A 430 4.23 -9.52 25.25
C VAL A 430 4.55 -8.04 25.10
N ILE A 431 3.77 -7.22 25.78
CA ILE A 431 3.91 -5.77 25.81
C ILE A 431 4.65 -5.37 27.09
N ALA A 432 5.70 -4.57 26.94
CA ALA A 432 6.55 -4.12 28.03
C ALA A 432 6.17 -2.70 28.48
N PHE A 433 6.01 -2.54 29.78
CA PHE A 433 5.81 -1.30 30.50
C PHE A 433 7.01 -1.02 31.40
N ARG A 434 7.47 0.23 31.41
CA ARG A 434 8.49 0.70 32.37
C ARG A 434 7.90 1.01 33.74
N GLU A 435 8.78 1.32 34.69
CA GLU A 435 8.41 1.69 36.07
C GLU A 435 7.51 2.93 36.13
N ASP A 436 7.63 3.85 35.17
CA ASP A 436 6.77 5.02 35.02
C ASP A 436 5.37 4.68 34.51
N GLY A 437 5.11 3.41 34.17
CA GLY A 437 3.84 2.92 33.67
C GLY A 437 3.59 3.17 32.19
N ARG A 438 4.59 3.61 31.41
CA ARG A 438 4.45 3.81 29.96
C ARG A 438 4.80 2.55 29.19
N ILE A 439 4.07 2.29 28.11
CA ILE A 439 4.41 1.26 27.13
C ILE A 439 5.69 1.68 26.40
N VAL A 440 6.63 0.75 26.26
CA VAL A 440 7.92 0.96 25.58
C VAL A 440 8.19 -0.03 24.45
N SER A 441 7.53 -1.19 24.46
CA SER A 441 7.64 -2.19 23.38
C SER A 441 6.41 -3.08 23.35
N ARG A 442 5.98 -3.51 22.15
CA ARG A 442 4.98 -4.56 21.88
C ARG A 442 5.63 -5.90 21.50
N GLU A 443 6.94 -5.93 21.33
CA GLU A 443 7.69 -7.06 20.77
C GLU A 443 8.62 -7.75 21.80
N ALA A 444 8.38 -7.54 23.10
CA ALA A 444 9.21 -8.12 24.17
C ALA A 444 9.24 -9.66 24.15
N LYS A 445 8.26 -10.30 23.49
CA LYS A 445 8.26 -11.74 23.22
C LYS A 445 9.56 -12.21 22.54
N LYS A 446 10.10 -11.44 21.60
CA LYS A 446 11.32 -11.83 20.84
C LYS A 446 12.52 -12.03 21.77
N GLY A 447 12.72 -11.13 22.73
CA GLY A 447 13.79 -11.27 23.73
C GLY A 447 13.53 -12.42 24.71
N LEU A 448 12.28 -12.62 25.13
CA LEU A 448 11.90 -13.74 26.00
C LEU A 448 12.15 -15.10 25.35
N MET A 449 11.87 -15.25 24.04
CA MET A 449 12.16 -16.46 23.27
C MET A 449 13.66 -16.79 23.21
N LYS A 450 14.53 -15.77 23.29
CA LYS A 450 15.98 -15.92 23.39
C LYS A 450 16.47 -16.13 24.83
N HIS A 451 15.57 -16.25 25.79
CA HIS A 451 15.87 -16.28 27.24
C HIS A 451 16.60 -15.03 27.75
N GLU A 452 16.50 -13.90 27.04
CA GLU A 452 17.13 -12.62 27.40
C GLU A 452 16.30 -11.89 28.45
N LEU A 453 16.54 -12.17 29.73
CA LEU A 453 15.93 -11.45 30.85
C LEU A 453 16.80 -10.25 31.26
N THR A 454 17.01 -9.33 30.34
CA THR A 454 17.77 -8.09 30.60
C THR A 454 16.89 -6.86 30.45
N ASP A 455 17.39 -5.71 30.89
CA ASP A 455 16.65 -4.45 30.77
C ASP A 455 16.40 -4.03 29.32
N SER A 456 17.04 -4.68 28.33
CA SER A 456 16.76 -4.48 26.90
C SER A 456 15.31 -4.76 26.52
N LEU A 457 14.60 -5.63 27.25
CA LEU A 457 13.17 -5.89 27.06
C LEU A 457 12.30 -4.64 27.28
N PHE A 458 12.84 -3.62 27.95
CA PHE A 458 12.18 -2.36 28.26
C PHE A 458 12.85 -1.18 27.56
N CYS A 459 13.69 -1.41 26.55
CA CYS A 459 14.13 -0.35 25.65
C CYS A 459 12.92 0.28 24.95
N ASP A 460 12.99 1.58 24.73
CA ASP A 460 11.88 2.31 24.14
C ASP A 460 11.97 2.25 22.62
N ASN A 461 11.34 1.21 22.06
CA ASN A 461 11.32 0.92 20.63
C ASN A 461 9.91 1.03 20.04
N LEU A 462 8.93 1.48 20.82
CA LEU A 462 7.51 1.42 20.46
C LEU A 462 7.21 2.07 19.10
N TYR A 463 7.77 3.25 18.84
CA TYR A 463 7.53 3.97 17.59
C TYR A 463 8.08 3.20 16.38
N ASP A 464 9.31 2.70 16.48
CA ASP A 464 9.94 1.93 15.41
C ASP A 464 9.24 0.58 15.17
N GLU A 465 8.75 -0.06 16.23
CA GLU A 465 7.97 -1.30 16.13
C GLU A 465 6.64 -1.07 15.39
N LEU A 466 5.91 0.00 15.72
CA LEU A 466 4.69 0.38 15.01
C LEU A 466 4.99 0.76 13.55
N ALA A 467 6.04 1.54 13.32
CA ALA A 467 6.45 1.92 11.97
C ALA A 467 6.85 0.69 11.13
N TYR A 468 7.54 -0.28 11.72
CA TYR A 468 7.90 -1.51 11.02
C TYR A 468 6.67 -2.36 10.68
N MET A 469 5.69 -2.47 11.59
CA MET A 469 4.45 -3.21 11.29
C MET A 469 3.68 -2.57 10.13
N LEU A 470 3.56 -1.24 10.11
CA LEU A 470 2.91 -0.52 9.02
C LEU A 470 3.70 -0.58 7.71
N LEU A 471 5.03 -0.64 7.77
CA LEU A 471 5.87 -0.85 6.60
C LEU A 471 5.52 -2.17 5.90
N CYS A 472 5.27 -3.25 6.66
CA CYS A 472 4.88 -4.57 6.15
C CYS A 472 3.45 -4.64 5.59
N LEU A 473 2.65 -3.56 5.67
CA LEU A 473 1.35 -3.53 5.03
C LEU A 473 1.48 -3.43 3.50
N GLY A 474 2.42 -2.63 3.01
CA GLY A 474 2.54 -2.27 1.59
C GLY A 474 3.68 -2.93 0.83
#